data_AF-A0A8S2RQS2-F1
#
_entry.id   AF-A0A8S2RQS2-F1
#
_cell.length_a   1.000
_cell.length_b   1.000
_cell.length_c   1.000
_cell.angle_alpha   90.00
_cell.angle_beta   90.00
_cell.angle_gamma   90.00
#
_symmetry.space_group_name_H-M   'P 1'
#
loop_
_entity.id
_entity.type
_entity.pdbx_description
1 polymer ?
#
loop_
_entity_poly.entity_id
_entity_poly.type
_entity_poly.pdbx_seq_one_letter_code
_entity_poly.pdbx_strand_id
1 'polypeptide(L)' 'RTTLELGGKSPNIVFADCDLDNAVEMSHFALFFNQGQCCCAGSRTFVEEKIYDEFVQRSIERTKRRKIGDPYDESTE' A
#
# COMPACT_ATOMS: atom_id res chain seq x y z
N ARG A 1 32.44 5.77 -15.36
CA ARG A 1 31.00 5.77 -15.70
C ARG A 1 30.27 5.32 -14.45
N THR A 2 29.26 6.07 -13.99
CA THR A 2 28.55 5.76 -12.73
C THR A 2 27.05 5.75 -12.97
N THR A 3 26.36 4.76 -12.39
CA THR A 3 24.90 4.63 -12.33
C THR A 3 24.52 4.44 -10.87
N LEU A 4 23.55 5.22 -10.36
CA LEU A 4 23.13 5.20 -8.96
C LEU A 4 21.59 5.15 -8.86
N GLU A 5 21.08 4.28 -8.00
CA GLU A 5 19.67 4.18 -7.64
C GLU A 5 19.55 4.46 -6.13
N LEU A 6 18.90 5.57 -5.74
CA LEU A 6 19.00 6.15 -4.39
C LEU A 6 17.68 6.11 -3.59
N GLY A 7 16.70 5.32 -4.06
CA GLY A 7 15.40 5.17 -3.43
C GLY A 7 14.35 6.19 -3.89
N GLY A 8 13.19 6.15 -3.25
CA GLY A 8 12.04 6.99 -3.61
C GLY A 8 11.07 7.18 -2.45
N LYS A 9 10.21 8.18 -2.60
CA LYS A 9 9.05 8.42 -1.72
C LYS A 9 7.77 8.38 -2.57
N SER A 10 7.53 7.24 -3.21
CA SER A 10 6.53 7.12 -4.28
C SER A 10 5.11 7.44 -3.81
N PRO A 11 4.34 8.22 -4.56
CA PRO A 11 2.93 8.47 -4.30
C PRO A 11 2.03 7.37 -4.89
N ASN A 12 0.88 7.19 -4.26
CA ASN A 12 -0.29 6.45 -4.76
C ASN A 12 -1.50 7.40 -4.63
N ILE A 13 -2.26 7.61 -5.69
CA ILE A 13 -3.34 8.61 -5.75
C ILE A 13 -4.65 7.91 -6.09
N VAL A 14 -5.65 8.05 -5.23
CA VAL A 14 -6.95 7.38 -5.32
C VAL A 14 -8.06 8.42 -5.50
N PHE A 15 -8.72 8.39 -6.66
CA PHE A 15 -9.86 9.26 -6.98
C PHE A 15 -11.19 8.60 -6.63
N ALA A 16 -12.23 9.40 -6.45
CA ALA A 16 -13.55 8.98 -5.99
C ALA A 16 -14.33 8.13 -7.00
N ASP A 17 -13.87 8.05 -8.26
CA ASP A 17 -14.43 7.21 -9.31
C ASP A 17 -13.76 5.84 -9.42
N CYS A 18 -12.83 5.51 -8.52
CA CYS A 18 -12.17 4.21 -8.49
C CYS A 18 -13.09 3.07 -8.02
N ASP A 19 -12.69 1.84 -8.32
CA ASP A 19 -13.12 0.68 -7.54
C ASP A 19 -12.43 0.73 -6.17
N LEU A 20 -13.21 1.03 -5.13
CA LEU A 20 -12.69 1.28 -3.79
C LEU A 20 -12.08 0.04 -3.14
N ASP A 21 -12.65 -1.14 -3.36
CA ASP A 21 -12.11 -2.38 -2.78
C ASP A 21 -10.75 -2.72 -3.39
N ASN A 22 -10.65 -2.61 -4.72
CA ASN A 22 -9.38 -2.78 -5.41
C ASN A 22 -8.36 -1.69 -5.03
N ALA A 23 -8.80 -0.44 -4.88
CA ALA A 23 -7.92 0.66 -4.49
C ALA A 23 -7.31 0.44 -3.09
N VAL A 24 -8.08 -0.09 -2.14
CA VAL A 24 -7.58 -0.46 -0.80
C VAL A 24 -6.55 -1.59 -0.91
N GLU A 25 -6.87 -2.70 -1.58
CA GLU A 25 -5.94 -3.83 -1.72
C GLU A 25 -4.63 -3.42 -2.40
N MET A 26 -4.71 -2.68 -3.51
CA MET A 26 -3.53 -2.21 -4.23
C MET A 26 -2.71 -1.20 -3.43
N SER A 27 -3.34 -0.35 -2.63
CA SER A 27 -2.63 0.58 -1.75
C SER A 27 -1.86 -0.14 -0.66
N HIS A 28 -2.43 -1.22 -0.12
CA HIS A 28 -1.74 -2.07 0.85
C HIS A 28 -0.60 -2.84 0.22
N PHE A 29 -0.81 -3.43 -0.96
CA PHE A 29 0.26 -4.10 -1.69
C PHE A 29 1.40 -3.13 -2.01
N ALA A 30 1.09 -1.94 -2.53
CA ALA A 30 2.08 -0.95 -2.92
C ALA A 30 3.00 -0.52 -1.76
N LEU A 31 2.50 -0.48 -0.52
CA LEU A 31 3.28 -0.12 0.65
C LEU A 31 3.91 -1.31 1.37
N PHE A 32 3.15 -2.38 1.59
CA PHE A 32 3.57 -3.46 2.49
C PHE A 32 4.17 -4.67 1.77
N PHE A 33 4.18 -4.71 0.43
CA PHE A 33 4.96 -5.71 -0.30
C PHE A 33 6.40 -5.73 0.19
N ASN A 34 6.92 -6.92 0.51
CA ASN A 34 8.25 -7.10 1.08
C ASN A 34 8.50 -6.20 2.30
N GLN A 35 7.50 -6.06 3.18
CA GLN A 35 7.53 -5.20 4.37
C GLN A 35 7.85 -3.72 4.05
N GLY A 36 7.53 -3.28 2.82
CA GLY A 36 7.87 -1.94 2.32
C GLY A 36 9.32 -1.76 1.91
N GLN A 37 10.11 -2.83 1.89
CA GLN A 37 11.49 -2.84 1.40
C GLN A 37 11.53 -2.93 -0.13
N CYS A 38 10.83 -2.01 -0.80
CA CYS A 38 11.02 -1.67 -2.22
C CYS A 38 11.39 -0.21 -2.34
N CYS A 39 12.42 0.14 -3.14
CA CYS A 39 12.72 1.54 -3.49
C CYS A 39 11.51 2.26 -4.11
N CYS A 40 10.63 1.48 -4.73
CA CYS A 40 9.43 1.89 -5.42
C CYS A 40 8.17 1.99 -4.54
N ALA A 41 8.24 1.60 -3.25
CA ALA A 41 7.07 1.43 -2.40
C ALA A 41 6.17 2.69 -2.37
N GLY A 42 4.86 2.48 -2.48
CA GLY A 42 3.80 3.49 -2.45
C GLY A 42 3.61 4.09 -1.06
N SER A 43 4.67 4.72 -0.53
CA SER A 43 4.79 5.18 0.85
C SER A 43 4.03 6.47 1.18
N ARG A 44 3.27 7.00 0.22
CA ARG A 44 2.34 8.10 0.41
C ARG A 44 1.06 7.80 -0.36
N THR A 45 -0.05 7.59 0.33
CA THR A 45 -1.37 7.43 -0.29
C THR A 45 -2.14 8.73 -0.16
N PHE A 46 -2.55 9.31 -1.29
CA PHE A 46 -3.42 10.47 -1.38
C PHE A 46 -4.78 10.00 -1.83
N VAL A 47 -5.83 10.45 -1.14
CA VAL A 47 -7.20 10.01 -1.39
C VAL A 47 -8.06 11.25 -1.58
N GLU A 48 -8.90 11.25 -2.61
CA GLU A 48 -9.86 12.32 -2.85
C GLU A 48 -10.82 12.47 -1.67
N GLU A 49 -11.05 13.71 -1.23
CA GLU A 49 -11.80 14.06 -0.02
C GLU A 49 -13.15 13.33 0.09
N LYS A 50 -13.87 13.17 -1.04
CA LYS A 50 -15.18 12.53 -1.10
C LYS A 50 -15.20 11.09 -0.59
N ILE A 51 -14.10 10.34 -0.72
CA ILE A 51 -14.01 8.92 -0.32
C ILE A 51 -13.00 8.69 0.83
N TYR A 52 -12.45 9.76 1.42
CA TYR A 52 -11.35 9.67 2.38
C TYR A 52 -11.69 8.79 3.60
N ASP A 53 -12.78 9.11 4.29
CA ASP A 53 -13.16 8.41 5.54
C ASP A 53 -13.46 6.92 5.29
N GLU A 54 -14.16 6.63 4.19
CA GLU A 54 -14.49 5.27 3.80
C GLU A 54 -13.23 4.46 3.42
N PHE A 55 -12.33 5.06 2.63
CA PHE A 55 -11.04 4.45 2.30
C PHE A 55 -10.23 4.15 3.56
N VAL A 56 -10.12 5.12 4.47
CA VAL A 56 -9.38 4.95 5.74
C VAL A 56 -9.98 3.82 6.58
N GLN A 57 -11.31 3.77 6.71
CA GLN A 57 -11.99 2.71 7.44
C GLN A 57 -11.69 1.33 6.84
N ARG A 58 -11.86 1.18 5.52
CA ARG A 58 -11.59 -0.09 4.81
C ARG A 58 -10.11 -0.49 4.89
N SER A 59 -9.18 0.46 4.80
CA SER A 59 -7.75 0.22 5.01
C SER A 59 -7.42 -0.25 6.44
N ILE A 60 -8.06 0.30 7.47
CA ILE A 60 -7.90 -0.18 8.85
C ILE A 60 -8.38 -1.64 8.96
N GLU A 61 -9.55 -1.94 8.41
CA GLU A 61 -10.11 -3.29 8.41
C GLU A 61 -9.21 -4.29 7.66
N ARG A 62 -8.67 -3.89 6.51
CA ARG A 62 -7.71 -4.71 5.75
C ARG A 62 -6.40 -4.92 6.50
N THR A 63 -5.89 -3.88 7.17
CA THR A 63 -4.67 -3.99 7.99
C THR A 63 -4.85 -5.04 9.09
N LYS A 64 -6.00 -5.05 9.77
CA LYS A 64 -6.30 -6.01 10.85
C LYS A 64 -6.33 -7.47 10.39
N ARG A 65 -6.55 -7.72 9.09
CA ARG A 65 -6.56 -9.07 8.50
C ARG A 65 -5.17 -9.56 8.08
N ARG A 66 -4.16 -8.69 8.04
CA ARG A 66 -2.80 -9.05 7.62
C ARG A 66 -2.15 -9.98 8.65
N LYS A 67 -1.64 -11.14 8.20
CA LYS A 67 -0.88 -12.06 9.04
C LYS A 67 0.61 -11.77 8.93
N ILE A 68 1.21 -11.26 10.01
CA ILE A 68 2.66 -10.99 10.09
C ILE A 68 3.31 -12.18 10.83
N GLY A 69 4.40 -12.73 10.28
CA GLY A 69 5.01 -13.93 10.82
C GLY A 69 6.31 -14.35 10.15
N ASP A 70 6.64 -15.63 10.26
CA ASP A 70 7.80 -16.26 9.62
C ASP A 70 7.66 -16.18 8.09
N PRO A 71 8.65 -15.66 7.35
CA PRO A 71 8.60 -15.60 5.89
C PRO A 71 8.57 -16.97 5.18
N TYR A 72 8.85 -18.07 5.90
CA TYR A 72 8.72 -19.44 5.38
C TYR A 72 7.35 -20.09 5.69
N ASP A 73 6.50 -19.47 6.51
CA ASP A 73 5.10 -19.88 6.66
C ASP A 73 4.30 -19.31 5.48
N GLU A 74 3.73 -20.19 4.64
CA GLU A 74 2.94 -19.83 3.46
C GLU A 74 1.72 -18.95 3.77
N SER A 75 1.29 -18.92 5.03
CA SER A 75 0.17 -18.08 5.46
C SER A 75 0.61 -16.71 6.00
N THR A 76 1.90 -16.41 6.07
CA THR A 76 2.42 -15.06 6.32
C THR A 76 2.27 -14.18 5.08
N GLU A 77 1.82 -12.94 5.28
CA GLU A 77 1.70 -11.89 4.26
C GLU A 77 2.84 -10.86 4.32
#